data_AF-A0A8X6V4W6-F1
#
_entry.id   AF-A0A8X6V4W6-F1
#
_cell.length_a   1.000
_cell.length_b   1.000
_cell.length_c   1.000
_cell.angle_alpha   90.00
_cell.angle_beta   90.00
_cell.angle_gamma   90.00
#
_symmetry.space_group_name_H-M   'P 1'
#
loop_
_entity.id
_entity.type
_entity.pdbx_description
1 polymer ?
#
loop_
_entity_poly.entity_id
_entity_poly.type
_entity_poly.pdbx_seq_one_letter_code
_entity_poly.pdbx_strand_id
1 'polypeptide(L)'
;MALLPPKQLVRKARSSPRSSPPHSPTPPSTPSVDGALLEETGEEDMELTLQDSLQAEVEVPVVVKKPRIPPFFVSPKGDWRQLVAFAKLIAPSFQSQMSGRFLKVTVGGEVEYRDLSRWLENSGVEFKSFMLKQDRPVKVVARGLPSNTEPDDIKAEIEAEGFKVIKIENDVDAPKIYDFTELFGTRIEVKPFDHGNKINQCWRCQAWFHSSEVCHLPPRCVRCAGPHLAIDCTLEFDVPMKCANCSGEHAANWSRCPKHPNNAKNKNGPKPNNNPNNKKSVPQAPRPIISKARKVSPNLDYSKVVQNLIPREHVSPPPLLSPPLHRPLVKMPA
;
A
#
# COMPACT_ATOMS: atom_id res chain seq x y z
N MET A 1 30.65 -16.15 17.91
CA MET A 1 30.19 -14.74 17.84
C MET A 1 28.68 -14.74 17.80
N ALA A 2 28.01 -13.93 18.63
CA ALA A 2 26.56 -13.81 18.60
C ALA A 2 26.15 -12.67 17.65
N LEU A 3 25.28 -12.97 16.67
CA LEU A 3 24.72 -11.95 15.79
C LEU A 3 23.65 -11.16 16.55
N LEU A 4 23.83 -9.85 16.68
CA LEU A 4 22.83 -8.96 17.26
C LEU A 4 21.57 -8.91 16.38
N PRO A 5 20.36 -8.83 16.96
CA PRO A 5 19.13 -8.69 16.18
C PRO A 5 19.07 -7.34 15.47
N PRO A 6 18.51 -7.26 14.25
CA PRO A 6 18.49 -6.03 13.46
C PRO A 6 17.66 -4.92 14.12
N LYS A 7 18.22 -3.70 14.13
CA LYS A 7 17.61 -2.49 14.74
C LYS A 7 16.18 -2.28 14.19
N GLN A 8 15.19 -2.18 15.09
CA GLN A 8 13.78 -1.97 14.69
C GLN A 8 13.43 -0.48 14.66
N LEU A 9 13.05 0.05 13.48
CA LEU A 9 12.56 1.44 13.35
C LEU A 9 11.18 1.61 14.03
N VAL A 10 11.21 2.09 15.28
CA VAL A 10 9.99 2.42 16.04
C VAL A 10 9.38 3.71 15.50
N ARG A 11 8.15 3.62 14.97
CA ARG A 11 7.37 4.79 14.55
C ARG A 11 7.04 5.67 15.76
N LYS A 12 7.78 6.77 15.97
CA LYS A 12 7.37 7.86 16.87
C LYS A 12 5.99 8.38 16.41
N ALA A 13 5.07 8.55 17.36
CA ALA A 13 3.78 9.17 17.08
C ALA A 13 4.00 10.67 16.81
N ARG A 14 3.45 11.18 15.70
CA ARG A 14 3.62 12.58 15.30
C ARG A 14 2.61 13.45 16.06
N SER A 15 3.06 14.14 17.10
CA SER A 15 2.27 15.15 17.80
C SER A 15 2.03 16.36 16.87
N SER A 16 0.77 16.68 16.59
CA SER A 16 0.41 17.85 15.78
C SER A 16 0.73 19.15 16.53
N PRO A 17 1.45 20.11 15.92
CA PRO A 17 1.55 21.46 16.47
C PRO A 17 0.18 22.12 16.53
N ARG A 18 -0.14 22.81 17.63
CA ARG A 18 -1.36 23.61 17.76
C ARG A 18 -1.07 25.02 17.24
N SER A 19 -1.70 25.39 16.13
CA SER A 19 -1.56 26.72 15.52
C SER A 19 -2.27 27.81 16.32
N SER A 20 -1.56 28.89 16.63
CA SER A 20 -2.12 30.16 17.12
C SER A 20 -2.26 31.17 15.97
N PRO A 21 -3.23 32.11 16.00
CA PRO A 21 -3.39 33.11 14.94
C PRO A 21 -2.31 34.23 14.99
N PRO A 22 -2.08 34.94 13.87
CA PRO A 22 -1.09 36.03 13.79
C PRO A 22 -1.68 37.39 14.19
N HIS A 23 -0.81 38.28 14.67
CA HIS A 23 -1.01 39.73 14.63
C HIS A 23 0.15 40.37 13.85
N SER A 24 -0.16 41.43 13.09
CA SER A 24 0.71 42.10 12.13
C SER A 24 0.91 43.59 12.51
N PRO A 25 1.91 44.31 11.96
CA PRO A 25 2.72 45.22 12.80
C PRO A 25 2.68 46.72 12.41
N THR A 26 3.25 47.56 13.29
CA THR A 26 3.81 48.89 12.96
C THR A 26 4.96 49.30 13.92
N PRO A 27 6.04 49.94 13.42
CA PRO A 27 7.11 50.60 14.20
C PRO A 27 7.11 52.14 13.92
N PRO A 28 8.20 52.92 14.09
CA PRO A 28 9.27 52.99 15.12
C PRO A 28 9.38 54.39 15.80
N SER A 29 10.27 54.56 16.80
CA SER A 29 10.84 55.87 17.20
C SER A 29 12.10 55.73 18.09
N THR A 30 13.11 56.60 17.90
CA THR A 30 14.34 56.79 18.70
C THR A 30 14.66 58.30 18.77
N PRO A 31 15.18 58.85 19.89
CA PRO A 31 16.63 58.99 20.16
C PRO A 31 16.98 58.68 21.66
N SER A 32 18.19 58.62 22.22
CA SER A 32 19.47 59.39 22.15
C SER A 32 19.36 60.82 22.73
N VAL A 33 20.25 61.35 23.59
CA VAL A 33 21.54 60.92 24.24
C VAL A 33 21.40 61.10 25.79
N ASP A 34 22.37 61.06 26.72
CA ASP A 34 23.86 60.94 26.81
C ASP A 34 24.21 60.37 28.24
N GLY A 35 25.42 60.30 28.82
CA GLY A 35 26.80 60.67 28.43
C GLY A 35 27.75 60.80 29.67
N ALA A 36 29.08 60.73 29.46
CA ALA A 36 30.19 60.92 30.45
C ALA A 36 30.30 59.93 31.65
N LEU A 37 31.45 59.69 32.31
CA LEU A 37 32.89 59.79 31.99
C LEU A 37 33.69 59.08 33.13
N LEU A 38 34.71 58.27 32.80
CA LEU A 38 36.04 58.14 33.46
C LEU A 38 36.70 56.78 33.15
N GLU A 39 38.03 56.78 33.05
CA GLU A 39 38.89 55.61 32.86
C GLU A 39 39.64 55.30 34.17
N GLU A 40 40.04 54.03 34.40
CA GLU A 40 41.46 53.62 34.44
C GLU A 40 41.68 52.22 35.07
N THR A 41 42.52 51.41 34.41
CA THR A 41 43.33 50.28 34.94
C THR A 41 42.65 49.03 35.55
N GLY A 42 43.29 47.86 35.34
CA GLY A 42 42.95 46.60 36.03
C GLY A 42 42.92 45.37 35.12
N GLU A 43 44.09 44.83 34.77
CA GLU A 43 44.22 43.47 34.22
C GLU A 43 44.38 42.47 35.38
N GLU A 44 43.55 41.43 35.49
CA GLU A 44 43.87 40.23 36.27
C GLU A 44 42.90 39.05 35.96
N ASP A 45 43.50 37.93 35.52
CA ASP A 45 43.09 36.52 35.50
C ASP A 45 41.60 36.09 35.48
N MET A 46 41.16 35.54 34.33
CA MET A 46 39.90 34.79 34.20
C MET A 46 40.05 33.29 34.52
N GLU A 47 39.94 32.91 35.80
CA GLU A 47 39.96 31.50 36.22
C GLU A 47 38.72 30.73 35.73
N LEU A 48 38.90 29.86 34.72
CA LEU A 48 37.83 29.05 34.13
C LEU A 48 37.49 27.83 35.01
N THR A 49 36.57 28.01 35.95
CA THR A 49 36.03 26.94 36.80
C THR A 49 35.19 25.92 35.99
N LEU A 50 35.83 24.83 35.56
CA LEU A 50 35.21 23.67 34.94
C LEU A 50 34.49 22.80 35.99
N GLN A 51 33.27 23.21 36.38
CA GLN A 51 32.40 22.38 37.21
C GLN A 51 31.77 21.24 36.38
N ASP A 52 32.47 20.11 36.38
CA ASP A 52 32.01 18.84 35.82
C ASP A 52 30.58 18.52 36.29
N SER A 53 29.67 18.37 35.32
CA SER A 53 28.24 18.18 35.52
C SER A 53 27.84 16.82 34.96
N LEU A 54 28.26 15.76 35.65
CA LEU A 54 27.90 14.36 35.39
C LEU A 54 26.38 14.15 35.53
N GLN A 55 25.64 14.50 34.48
CA GLN A 55 24.22 14.14 34.35
C GLN A 55 24.13 12.64 34.10
N ALA A 56 23.96 11.87 35.17
CA ALA A 56 23.75 10.44 35.10
C ALA A 56 22.56 10.13 34.18
N GLU A 57 22.80 9.43 33.06
CA GLU A 57 21.73 9.06 32.13
C GLU A 57 20.75 8.11 32.84
N VAL A 58 19.55 8.62 33.13
CA VAL A 58 18.47 7.82 33.69
C VAL A 58 17.93 6.91 32.58
N GLU A 59 18.47 5.70 32.50
CA GLU A 59 17.99 4.65 31.59
C GLU A 59 16.49 4.38 31.83
N VAL A 60 15.63 5.02 31.03
CA VAL A 60 14.19 4.81 31.10
C VAL A 60 13.90 3.37 30.63
N PRO A 61 13.38 2.48 31.49
CA PRO A 61 13.26 1.06 31.16
C PRO A 61 12.31 0.87 29.97
N VAL A 62 12.88 0.49 28.83
CA VAL A 62 12.14 0.29 27.58
C VAL A 62 11.18 -0.88 27.77
N VAL A 63 9.89 -0.58 27.94
CA VAL A 63 8.84 -1.60 28.11
C VAL A 63 8.66 -2.39 26.82
N VAL A 64 9.44 -3.48 26.68
CA VAL A 64 9.40 -4.40 25.53
C VAL A 64 8.05 -5.12 25.51
N LYS A 65 7.10 -4.56 24.78
CA LYS A 65 5.79 -5.17 24.53
C LYS A 65 6.01 -6.48 23.77
N LYS A 66 5.75 -7.62 24.43
CA LYS A 66 5.94 -8.97 23.88
C LYS A 66 5.46 -9.06 22.42
N PRO A 67 6.26 -9.61 21.49
CA PRO A 67 5.90 -9.65 20.08
C PRO A 67 4.60 -10.43 19.88
N ARG A 68 3.66 -9.85 19.12
CA ARG A 68 2.40 -10.50 18.79
C ARG A 68 2.59 -11.42 17.60
N ILE A 69 2.85 -12.68 17.87
CA ILE A 69 2.95 -13.74 16.87
C ILE A 69 1.61 -13.90 16.13
N PRO A 70 1.58 -13.96 14.79
CA PRO A 70 0.36 -14.18 14.02
C PRO A 70 -0.12 -15.64 14.12
N PRO A 71 -1.44 -15.89 14.10
CA PRO A 71 -1.99 -17.24 14.08
C PRO A 71 -1.93 -17.87 12.68
N PHE A 72 -1.63 -19.16 12.64
CA PHE A 72 -1.89 -20.00 11.46
C PHE A 72 -3.38 -20.38 11.41
N PHE A 73 -3.92 -20.55 10.21
CA PHE A 73 -5.24 -21.11 9.95
C PHE A 73 -5.06 -22.35 9.07
N VAL A 74 -5.06 -23.51 9.71
CA VAL A 74 -4.79 -24.83 9.11
C VAL A 74 -6.12 -25.49 8.72
N SER A 75 -6.22 -26.09 7.54
CA SER A 75 -7.39 -26.90 7.14
C SER A 75 -7.39 -28.23 7.91
N PRO A 76 -8.43 -28.56 8.70
CA PRO A 76 -8.52 -29.83 9.41
C PRO A 76 -8.95 -30.97 8.46
N LYS A 77 -8.03 -31.38 7.58
CA LYS A 77 -8.18 -32.52 6.68
C LYS A 77 -7.46 -33.74 7.24
N GLY A 78 -8.01 -34.94 7.03
CA GLY A 78 -7.43 -36.20 7.51
C GLY A 78 -7.23 -36.24 9.03
N ASP A 79 -6.17 -36.92 9.47
CA ASP A 79 -5.82 -37.08 10.88
C ASP A 79 -5.21 -35.82 11.51
N TRP A 80 -6.00 -34.75 11.60
CA TRP A 80 -5.64 -33.50 12.28
C TRP A 80 -5.16 -33.70 13.73
N ARG A 81 -5.53 -34.83 14.36
CA ARG A 81 -5.04 -35.23 15.70
C ARG A 81 -3.54 -35.53 15.69
N GLN A 82 -3.02 -36.19 14.65
CA GLN A 82 -1.59 -36.42 14.46
C GLN A 82 -0.86 -35.10 14.20
N LEU A 83 -1.44 -34.25 13.35
CA LEU A 83 -0.92 -32.90 13.08
C LEU A 83 -0.74 -32.10 14.38
N VAL A 84 -1.76 -32.09 15.25
CA VAL A 84 -1.70 -31.43 16.57
C VAL A 84 -0.65 -32.05 17.49
N ALA A 85 -0.42 -33.37 17.43
CA ALA A 85 0.61 -34.03 18.22
C ALA A 85 2.02 -33.61 17.78
N PHE A 86 2.33 -33.67 16.47
CA PHE A 86 3.62 -33.23 15.95
C PHE A 86 3.85 -31.72 16.13
N ALA A 87 2.84 -30.89 15.91
CA ALA A 87 2.95 -29.44 16.10
C ALA A 87 3.27 -29.04 17.55
N LYS A 88 2.81 -29.82 18.55
CA LYS A 88 3.19 -29.63 19.97
C LYS A 88 4.63 -30.04 20.29
N LEU A 89 5.21 -30.98 19.55
CA LEU A 89 6.62 -31.36 19.71
C LEU A 89 7.56 -30.28 19.14
N ILE A 90 7.12 -29.57 18.10
CA ILE A 90 7.88 -28.50 17.44
C ILE A 90 7.71 -27.16 18.16
N ALA A 91 6.49 -26.87 18.64
CA ALA A 91 6.15 -25.64 19.34
C ALA A 91 5.56 -25.96 20.72
N PRO A 92 6.36 -25.99 21.80
CA PRO A 92 5.88 -26.27 23.15
C PRO A 92 4.79 -25.30 23.64
N SER A 93 4.73 -24.07 23.10
CA SER A 93 3.70 -23.08 23.42
C SER A 93 2.42 -23.21 22.57
N PHE A 94 2.30 -24.27 21.77
CA PHE A 94 1.18 -24.52 20.86
C PHE A 94 -0.19 -24.50 21.56
N GLN A 95 -1.08 -23.66 21.03
CA GLN A 95 -2.51 -23.62 21.37
C GLN A 95 -3.35 -23.69 20.09
N SER A 96 -4.48 -24.39 20.14
CA SER A 96 -5.34 -24.60 18.96
C SER A 96 -6.82 -24.44 19.28
N GLN A 97 -7.55 -23.73 18.41
CA GLN A 97 -8.98 -23.45 18.54
C GLN A 97 -9.66 -23.55 17.17
N MET A 98 -10.88 -24.08 17.08
CA MET A 98 -11.66 -24.03 15.84
C MET A 98 -12.08 -22.59 15.52
N SER A 99 -11.91 -22.17 14.25
CA SER A 99 -12.25 -20.83 13.77
C SER A 99 -12.88 -20.91 12.38
N GLY A 100 -14.21 -21.04 12.35
CA GLY A 100 -14.95 -21.36 11.13
C GLY A 100 -14.50 -22.72 10.57
N ARG A 101 -13.99 -22.73 9.33
CA ARG A 101 -13.50 -23.96 8.66
C ARG A 101 -12.05 -24.35 8.98
N PHE A 102 -11.33 -23.54 9.77
CA PHE A 102 -9.90 -23.71 10.00
C PHE A 102 -9.61 -23.99 11.48
N LEU A 103 -8.63 -24.85 11.75
CA LEU A 103 -7.96 -24.91 13.04
C LEU A 103 -7.04 -23.68 13.13
N LYS A 104 -7.42 -22.72 13.96
CA LYS A 104 -6.58 -21.57 14.31
C LYS A 104 -5.53 -22.08 15.30
N VAL A 105 -4.26 -21.99 14.92
CA VAL A 105 -3.11 -22.35 15.77
C VAL A 105 -2.37 -21.07 16.15
N THR A 106 -1.96 -20.99 17.41
CA THR A 106 -1.16 -19.90 17.98
C THR A 106 0.03 -20.47 18.74
N VAL A 107 1.17 -19.80 18.61
CA VAL A 107 2.43 -20.08 19.34
C VAL A 107 2.94 -18.76 19.94
N GLY A 108 3.73 -18.83 21.01
CA GLY A 108 4.27 -17.68 21.73
C GLY A 108 5.64 -17.21 21.23
N GLY A 109 6.44 -18.10 20.65
CA GLY A 109 7.79 -17.81 20.15
C GLY A 109 7.88 -17.52 18.65
N GLU A 110 8.86 -16.70 18.26
CA GLU A 110 9.18 -16.39 16.85
C GLU A 110 9.92 -17.54 16.17
N VAL A 111 10.77 -18.25 16.93
CA VAL A 111 11.44 -19.49 16.50
C VAL A 111 10.39 -20.58 16.27
N GLU A 112 9.55 -20.85 17.28
CA GLU A 112 8.41 -21.78 17.16
C GLU A 112 7.50 -21.45 15.97
N TYR A 113 7.25 -20.17 15.69
CA TYR A 113 6.50 -19.74 14.51
C TYR A 113 7.20 -20.14 13.20
N ARG A 114 8.49 -19.82 13.05
CA ARG A 114 9.25 -20.15 11.83
C ARG A 114 9.41 -21.66 11.65
N ASP A 115 9.58 -22.41 12.73
CA ASP A 115 9.77 -23.86 12.70
C ASP A 115 8.45 -24.58 12.38
N LEU A 116 7.35 -24.18 13.02
CA LEU A 116 6.01 -24.67 12.70
C LEU A 116 5.59 -24.31 11.26
N SER A 117 5.95 -23.12 10.76
CA SER A 117 5.67 -22.72 9.38
C SER A 117 6.40 -23.62 8.37
N ARG A 118 7.70 -23.87 8.56
CA ARG A 118 8.50 -24.76 7.71
C ARG A 118 7.99 -26.19 7.74
N TRP A 119 7.58 -26.69 8.90
CA TRP A 119 7.02 -28.03 9.03
C TRP A 119 5.62 -28.17 8.41
N LEU A 120 4.73 -27.19 8.59
CA LEU A 120 3.41 -27.17 7.95
C LEU A 120 3.52 -27.15 6.42
N GLU A 121 4.50 -26.41 5.88
CA GLU A 121 4.81 -26.37 4.45
C GLU A 121 5.35 -27.72 3.95
N ASN A 122 6.37 -28.27 4.61
CA ASN A 122 6.97 -29.57 4.25
C ASN A 122 6.01 -30.76 4.42
N SER A 123 5.03 -30.67 5.30
CA SER A 123 3.97 -31.70 5.46
C SER A 123 2.86 -31.61 4.40
N GLY A 124 2.92 -30.65 3.47
CA GLY A 124 1.96 -30.49 2.39
C GLY A 124 0.56 -30.05 2.85
N VAL A 125 0.42 -29.59 4.08
CA VAL A 125 -0.88 -29.24 4.66
C VAL A 125 -1.38 -27.90 4.11
N GLU A 126 -2.67 -27.83 3.78
CA GLU A 126 -3.30 -26.56 3.41
C GLU A 126 -3.44 -25.63 4.62
N PHE A 127 -2.63 -24.57 4.68
CA PHE A 127 -2.79 -23.51 5.68
C PHE A 127 -2.64 -22.11 5.09
N LYS A 128 -2.86 -21.09 5.92
CA LYS A 128 -2.43 -19.71 5.67
C LYS A 128 -2.02 -19.05 6.98
N SER A 129 -1.20 -18.02 6.90
CA SER A 129 -0.78 -17.22 8.06
C SER A 129 -0.67 -15.73 7.69
N PHE A 130 0.04 -14.96 8.50
CA PHE A 130 0.50 -13.60 8.19
C PHE A 130 2.01 -13.51 8.46
N MET A 131 2.73 -12.70 7.69
CA MET A 131 4.14 -12.40 8.01
C MET A 131 4.30 -11.86 9.44
N LEU A 132 5.37 -12.26 10.12
CA LEU A 132 5.83 -11.61 11.36
C LEU A 132 6.05 -10.11 11.09
N LYS A 133 5.80 -9.27 12.10
CA LYS A 133 5.86 -7.80 11.95
C LYS A 133 7.25 -7.33 11.51
N GLN A 134 8.31 -7.99 12.00
CA GLN A 134 9.71 -7.69 11.72
C GLN A 134 10.20 -8.22 10.36
N ASP A 135 9.59 -9.30 9.86
CA ASP A 135 9.92 -9.90 8.56
C ASP A 135 9.24 -9.16 7.40
N ARG A 136 8.27 -8.27 7.71
CA ARG A 136 7.60 -7.44 6.72
C ARG A 136 8.53 -6.32 6.22
N PRO A 137 8.75 -6.19 4.90
CA PRO A 137 9.54 -5.10 4.35
C PRO A 137 8.90 -3.73 4.62
N VAL A 138 9.72 -2.74 4.96
CA VAL A 138 9.29 -1.36 5.27
C VAL A 138 9.70 -0.45 4.12
N LYS A 139 8.73 0.10 3.37
CA LYS A 139 9.02 1.22 2.46
C LYS A 139 9.17 2.50 3.28
N VAL A 140 10.32 3.17 3.13
CA VAL A 140 10.66 4.48 3.69
C VAL A 140 10.95 5.47 2.56
N VAL A 141 11.04 6.76 2.90
CA VAL A 141 11.51 7.81 1.99
C VAL A 141 12.53 8.64 2.77
N ALA A 142 13.80 8.54 2.39
CA ALA A 142 14.85 9.43 2.86
C ALA A 142 14.73 10.79 2.18
N ARG A 143 15.21 11.86 2.84
CA ARG A 143 15.26 13.24 2.31
C ARG A 143 16.48 13.94 2.90
N GLY A 144 17.06 14.87 2.15
CA GLY A 144 18.24 15.64 2.58
C GLY A 144 19.58 15.15 2.02
N LEU A 145 19.59 14.09 1.20
CA LEU A 145 20.75 13.71 0.40
C LEU A 145 20.82 14.54 -0.89
N PRO A 146 22.02 14.92 -1.38
CA PRO A 146 22.19 15.55 -2.69
C PRO A 146 21.71 14.64 -3.84
N SER A 147 21.28 15.24 -4.95
CA SER A 147 20.84 14.50 -6.15
C SER A 147 21.96 13.72 -6.85
N ASN A 148 23.23 14.02 -6.55
CA ASN A 148 24.42 13.33 -7.07
C ASN A 148 24.90 12.19 -6.14
N THR A 149 24.02 11.64 -5.30
CA THR A 149 24.33 10.48 -4.45
C THR A 149 23.87 9.21 -5.16
N GLU A 150 24.78 8.28 -5.45
CA GLU A 150 24.43 7.05 -6.16
C GLU A 150 23.58 6.10 -5.29
N PRO A 151 22.58 5.39 -5.84
CA PRO A 151 21.74 4.47 -5.06
C PRO A 151 22.51 3.34 -4.37
N ASP A 152 23.65 2.92 -4.95
CA ASP A 152 24.49 1.87 -4.37
C ASP A 152 25.32 2.34 -3.17
N ASP A 153 25.74 3.62 -3.12
CA ASP A 153 26.37 4.21 -1.92
C ASP A 153 25.35 4.27 -0.77
N ILE A 154 24.12 4.74 -1.07
CA ILE A 154 23.01 4.79 -0.11
C ILE A 154 22.68 3.37 0.39
N LYS A 155 22.76 2.37 -0.49
CA LYS A 155 22.57 0.97 -0.11
C LYS A 155 23.68 0.49 0.81
N ALA A 156 24.95 0.73 0.47
CA ALA A 156 26.10 0.29 1.26
C ALA A 156 26.06 0.86 2.69
N GLU A 157 25.74 2.16 2.84
CA GLU A 157 25.64 2.81 4.15
C GLU A 157 24.49 2.23 5.00
N ILE A 158 23.33 1.94 4.39
CA ILE A 158 22.18 1.31 5.09
C ILE A 158 22.49 -0.14 5.46
N GLU A 159 23.22 -0.88 4.61
CA GLU A 159 23.64 -2.26 4.90
C GLU A 159 24.75 -2.32 5.97
N ALA A 160 25.65 -1.32 6.03
CA ALA A 160 26.65 -1.17 7.09
C ALA A 160 26.02 -0.91 8.47
N GLU A 161 24.93 -0.14 8.53
CA GLU A 161 24.09 0.04 9.73
C GLU A 161 23.29 -1.23 10.13
N GLY A 162 23.41 -2.32 9.36
CA GLY A 162 22.83 -3.63 9.66
C GLY A 162 21.40 -3.83 9.14
N PHE A 163 20.92 -2.98 8.22
CA PHE A 163 19.59 -3.11 7.62
C PHE A 163 19.68 -3.78 6.24
N LYS A 164 18.98 -4.91 6.05
CA LYS A 164 18.90 -5.55 4.73
C LYS A 164 18.06 -4.70 3.77
N VAL A 165 18.70 -4.17 2.71
CA VAL A 165 18.03 -3.47 1.62
C VAL A 165 17.38 -4.48 0.66
N ILE A 166 16.25 -4.10 0.06
CA ILE A 166 15.54 -4.89 -0.97
C ILE A 166 15.50 -4.16 -2.31
N LYS A 167 15.26 -2.84 -2.27
CA LYS A 167 15.23 -1.97 -3.45
C LYS A 167 15.44 -0.52 -3.00
N ILE A 168 16.26 0.23 -3.73
CA ILE A 168 16.34 1.70 -3.67
C ILE A 168 15.95 2.23 -5.05
N GLU A 169 15.25 3.35 -5.08
CA GLU A 169 14.89 4.09 -6.29
C GLU A 169 15.08 5.57 -5.98
N ASN A 170 15.98 6.24 -6.70
CA ASN A 170 16.08 7.70 -6.70
C ASN A 170 15.21 8.23 -7.84
N ASP A 171 14.16 8.98 -7.50
CA ASP A 171 13.25 9.58 -8.47
C ASP A 171 13.25 11.10 -8.25
N VAL A 172 14.07 11.77 -9.06
CA VAL A 172 14.35 13.22 -8.97
C VAL A 172 13.17 14.04 -9.51
N ASP A 173 12.31 13.44 -10.34
CA ASP A 173 11.18 14.09 -11.00
C ASP A 173 9.83 13.79 -10.33
N ALA A 174 9.74 12.78 -9.45
CA ALA A 174 8.56 12.47 -8.63
C ALA A 174 7.91 13.68 -7.91
N PRO A 175 8.63 14.74 -7.46
CA PRO A 175 7.97 15.93 -6.93
C PRO A 175 7.27 16.76 -8.01
N LYS A 176 7.86 16.87 -9.21
CA LYS A 176 7.40 17.71 -10.33
C LYS A 176 6.10 17.20 -10.94
N ILE A 177 5.74 15.93 -10.70
CA ILE A 177 4.45 15.35 -11.11
C ILE A 177 3.25 16.13 -10.54
N TYR A 178 3.41 16.82 -9.41
CA TYR A 178 2.33 17.60 -8.79
C TYR A 178 2.11 18.98 -9.42
N ASP A 179 3.11 19.51 -10.14
CA ASP A 179 3.01 20.76 -10.90
C ASP A 179 2.40 20.54 -12.30
N PHE A 180 2.29 19.27 -12.73
CA PHE A 180 1.77 18.87 -14.02
C PHE A 180 0.25 19.03 -14.10
N THR A 181 -0.21 20.01 -14.88
CA THR A 181 -1.61 20.49 -14.88
C THR A 181 -2.34 20.30 -16.21
N GLU A 182 -1.71 19.74 -17.25
CA GLU A 182 -2.34 19.50 -18.55
C GLU A 182 -1.86 18.20 -19.20
N LEU A 183 -2.81 17.36 -19.63
CA LEU A 183 -2.56 16.07 -20.28
C LEU A 183 -3.48 15.95 -21.51
N PHE A 184 -2.88 15.71 -22.68
CA PHE A 184 -3.61 15.66 -23.97
C PHE A 184 -4.53 16.87 -24.24
N GLY A 185 -4.06 18.10 -23.99
CA GLY A 185 -4.86 19.31 -24.14
C GLY A 185 -5.97 19.50 -23.09
N THR A 186 -6.03 18.63 -22.08
CA THR A 186 -7.05 18.64 -21.03
C THR A 186 -6.42 19.02 -19.70
N ARG A 187 -6.96 20.05 -19.04
CA ARG A 187 -6.51 20.44 -17.68
C ARG A 187 -6.83 19.34 -16.67
N ILE A 188 -5.84 18.98 -15.86
CA ILE A 188 -5.91 17.96 -14.81
C ILE A 188 -5.42 18.50 -13.45
N GLU A 189 -5.61 17.70 -12.40
CA GLU A 189 -5.15 17.98 -11.05
C GLU A 189 -4.47 16.70 -10.51
N VAL A 190 -3.15 16.72 -10.34
CA VAL A 190 -2.42 15.55 -9.83
C VAL A 190 -2.42 15.54 -8.31
N LYS A 191 -2.97 14.45 -7.73
CA LYS A 191 -3.11 14.27 -6.28
C LYS A 191 -2.22 13.14 -5.75
N PRO A 192 -1.69 13.23 -4.52
CA PRO A 192 -1.05 12.10 -3.86
C PRO A 192 -1.95 10.87 -3.83
N PHE A 193 -1.38 9.68 -4.06
CA PHE A 193 -2.13 8.44 -4.15
C PHE A 193 -2.75 8.05 -2.80
N ASP A 194 -4.08 8.12 -2.69
CA ASP A 194 -4.77 7.53 -1.54
C ASP A 194 -4.70 6.00 -1.60
N HIS A 195 -3.97 5.43 -0.66
CA HIS A 195 -3.95 3.99 -0.43
C HIS A 195 -5.34 3.48 0.00
N GLY A 196 -6.14 4.31 0.67
CA GLY A 196 -7.51 4.02 1.10
C GLY A 196 -7.59 2.82 2.07
N ASN A 197 -8.82 2.41 2.39
CA ASN A 197 -9.06 1.17 3.15
C ASN A 197 -9.07 -0.07 2.21
N LYS A 198 -8.04 -0.20 1.38
CA LYS A 198 -7.84 -1.33 0.46
C LYS A 198 -7.45 -2.56 1.29
N ILE A 199 -8.30 -3.59 1.27
CA ILE A 199 -8.07 -4.84 1.99
C ILE A 199 -7.33 -5.80 1.08
N ASN A 200 -6.14 -6.25 1.51
CA ASN A 200 -5.33 -7.22 0.78
C ASN A 200 -6.17 -8.47 0.41
N GLN A 201 -6.10 -8.86 -0.85
CA GLN A 201 -6.67 -10.11 -1.36
C GLN A 201 -5.53 -11.02 -1.79
N CYS A 202 -5.51 -12.25 -1.26
CA CYS A 202 -4.49 -13.23 -1.61
C CYS A 202 -4.69 -13.69 -3.05
N TRP A 203 -3.74 -13.39 -3.95
CA TRP A 203 -3.83 -13.79 -5.36
C TRP A 203 -3.77 -15.30 -5.59
N ARG A 204 -3.31 -16.08 -4.59
CA ARG A 204 -3.36 -17.54 -4.62
C ARG A 204 -4.79 -18.05 -4.39
N CYS A 205 -5.39 -17.81 -3.22
CA CYS A 205 -6.68 -18.43 -2.84
C CYS A 205 -7.91 -17.52 -2.99
N GLN A 206 -7.74 -16.28 -3.48
CA GLN A 206 -8.73 -15.21 -3.64
C GLN A 206 -9.42 -14.72 -2.35
N ALA A 207 -9.05 -15.22 -1.16
CA ALA A 207 -9.60 -14.76 0.11
C ALA A 207 -8.79 -13.59 0.70
N TRP A 208 -9.41 -12.82 1.59
CA TRP A 208 -8.90 -11.53 2.07
C TRP A 208 -7.96 -11.60 3.29
N PHE A 209 -7.37 -10.44 3.62
CA PHE A 209 -6.56 -10.10 4.79
C PHE A 209 -5.13 -10.67 4.87
N HIS A 210 -4.69 -11.50 3.92
CA HIS A 210 -3.35 -12.12 3.92
C HIS A 210 -2.71 -12.03 2.53
N SER A 211 -1.38 -12.16 2.46
CA SER A 211 -0.64 -12.20 1.18
C SER A 211 -0.68 -13.60 0.55
N SER A 212 -0.23 -13.72 -0.71
CA SER A 212 0.06 -15.01 -1.37
C SER A 212 1.33 -15.67 -0.84
N GLU A 213 2.32 -14.91 -0.37
CA GLU A 213 3.61 -15.42 0.16
C GLU A 213 3.45 -16.39 1.34
N VAL A 214 2.45 -16.15 2.19
CA VAL A 214 2.17 -16.92 3.43
C VAL A 214 0.83 -17.66 3.31
N CYS A 215 0.53 -18.14 2.11
CA CYS A 215 -0.69 -18.86 1.78
C CYS A 215 -0.37 -20.17 1.06
N HIS A 216 -0.67 -21.27 1.73
CA HIS A 216 -0.44 -22.65 1.31
C HIS A 216 -1.75 -23.37 0.99
N LEU A 217 -2.87 -22.63 1.00
CA LEU A 217 -4.16 -23.10 0.50
C LEU A 217 -4.11 -23.36 -1.02
N PRO A 218 -5.01 -24.20 -1.57
CA PRO A 218 -5.07 -24.46 -3.01
C PRO A 218 -5.29 -23.16 -3.81
N PRO A 219 -4.67 -23.03 -4.99
CA PRO A 219 -4.87 -21.88 -5.86
C PRO A 219 -6.32 -21.82 -6.34
N ARG A 220 -6.83 -20.61 -6.53
CA ARG A 220 -8.15 -20.34 -7.11
C ARG A 220 -8.06 -19.20 -8.10
N CYS A 221 -8.61 -19.39 -9.27
CA CYS A 221 -8.57 -18.38 -10.32
C CYS A 221 -9.46 -17.18 -9.99
N VAL A 222 -8.96 -15.97 -10.27
CA VAL A 222 -9.72 -14.72 -10.11
C VAL A 222 -10.88 -14.61 -11.13
N ARG A 223 -10.74 -15.22 -12.32
CA ARG A 223 -11.74 -15.17 -13.41
C ARG A 223 -12.81 -16.25 -13.31
N CYS A 224 -12.44 -17.53 -13.09
CA CYS A 224 -13.37 -18.67 -13.16
C CYS A 224 -13.55 -19.44 -11.83
N ALA A 225 -12.86 -19.06 -10.76
CA ALA A 225 -12.85 -19.73 -9.46
C ALA A 225 -12.35 -21.20 -9.42
N GLY A 226 -11.84 -21.72 -10.54
CA GLY A 226 -11.24 -23.05 -10.69
C GLY A 226 -9.86 -23.20 -10.01
N PRO A 227 -9.33 -24.44 -9.89
CA PRO A 227 -8.19 -24.78 -9.03
C PRO A 227 -6.81 -24.50 -9.64
N HIS A 228 -6.63 -23.33 -10.26
CA HIS A 228 -5.38 -22.91 -10.92
C HIS A 228 -5.08 -21.42 -10.64
N LEU A 229 -3.87 -20.94 -10.96
CA LEU A 229 -3.54 -19.53 -10.84
C LEU A 229 -4.13 -18.73 -12.01
N ALA A 230 -4.26 -17.41 -11.86
CA ALA A 230 -4.88 -16.58 -12.89
C ALA A 230 -4.14 -16.58 -14.24
N ILE A 231 -2.86 -16.96 -14.25
CA ILE A 231 -2.02 -17.09 -15.45
C ILE A 231 -2.32 -18.37 -16.25
N ASP A 232 -2.71 -19.46 -15.59
CA ASP A 232 -3.06 -20.75 -16.23
C ASP A 232 -4.53 -20.79 -16.71
N CYS A 233 -5.20 -19.64 -16.75
CA CYS A 233 -6.65 -19.58 -16.89
C CYS A 233 -7.10 -19.60 -18.36
N THR A 234 -7.44 -20.79 -18.85
CA THR A 234 -8.02 -21.04 -20.19
C THR A 234 -9.46 -20.55 -20.37
N LEU A 235 -9.98 -19.67 -19.52
CA LEU A 235 -11.32 -19.11 -19.70
C LEU A 235 -11.29 -18.14 -20.90
N GLU A 236 -12.14 -18.36 -21.89
CA GLU A 236 -12.34 -17.46 -23.02
C GLU A 236 -12.86 -16.07 -22.56
N PHE A 237 -12.83 -15.07 -23.44
CA PHE A 237 -13.19 -13.70 -23.05
C PHE A 237 -14.68 -13.53 -22.77
N ASP A 238 -15.53 -14.10 -23.63
CA ASP A 238 -16.99 -13.92 -23.62
C ASP A 238 -17.74 -14.82 -22.62
N VAL A 239 -17.04 -15.78 -21.99
CA VAL A 239 -17.63 -16.68 -20.99
C VAL A 239 -17.78 -15.96 -19.64
N PRO A 240 -18.99 -15.95 -19.02
CA PRO A 240 -19.23 -15.29 -17.74
C PRO A 240 -18.24 -15.68 -16.63
N MET A 241 -17.60 -14.67 -16.03
CA MET A 241 -16.66 -14.85 -14.92
C MET A 241 -17.37 -15.34 -13.66
N LYS A 242 -16.70 -16.13 -12.83
CA LYS A 242 -17.24 -16.72 -11.59
C LYS A 242 -16.43 -16.29 -10.38
N CYS A 243 -17.07 -15.56 -9.47
CA CYS A 243 -16.41 -15.03 -8.29
C CYS A 243 -16.07 -16.12 -7.27
N ALA A 244 -14.79 -16.36 -7.00
CA ALA A 244 -14.34 -17.40 -6.06
C ALA A 244 -14.92 -17.29 -4.63
N ASN A 245 -15.35 -16.08 -4.22
CA ASN A 245 -15.87 -15.82 -2.88
C ASN A 245 -17.40 -15.92 -2.78
N CYS A 246 -18.16 -15.33 -3.71
CA CYS A 246 -19.62 -15.31 -3.68
C CYS A 246 -20.32 -16.17 -4.74
N SER A 247 -19.59 -16.77 -5.68
CA SER A 247 -20.09 -17.56 -6.82
C SER A 247 -20.96 -16.81 -7.84
N GLY A 248 -21.10 -15.48 -7.72
CA GLY A 248 -21.80 -14.65 -8.70
C GLY A 248 -20.95 -14.27 -9.91
N GLU A 249 -21.61 -13.69 -10.91
CA GLU A 249 -21.04 -13.36 -12.23
C GLU A 249 -20.16 -12.09 -12.17
N HIS A 250 -18.89 -12.27 -11.80
CA HIS A 250 -17.82 -11.26 -11.81
C HIS A 250 -16.48 -11.87 -11.40
N ALA A 251 -15.38 -11.20 -11.73
CA ALA A 251 -14.06 -11.53 -11.20
C ALA A 251 -14.02 -11.44 -9.65
N ALA A 252 -13.24 -12.31 -9.01
CA ALA A 252 -13.19 -12.42 -7.55
C ALA A 252 -12.65 -11.16 -6.82
N ASN A 253 -12.01 -10.24 -7.56
CA ASN A 253 -11.49 -8.95 -7.09
C ASN A 253 -12.47 -7.77 -7.29
N TRP A 254 -13.67 -7.99 -7.83
CA TRP A 254 -14.64 -6.93 -8.09
C TRP A 254 -15.07 -6.22 -6.80
N SER A 255 -14.80 -4.91 -6.72
CA SER A 255 -14.95 -4.10 -5.49
C SER A 255 -16.39 -4.06 -4.95
N ARG A 256 -17.39 -4.26 -5.81
CA ARG A 256 -18.83 -4.30 -5.46
C ARG A 256 -19.34 -5.69 -5.08
N CYS A 257 -18.48 -6.72 -5.04
CA CYS A 257 -18.85 -8.09 -4.66
C CYS A 257 -19.59 -8.12 -3.29
N PRO A 258 -20.74 -8.80 -3.16
CA PRO A 258 -21.57 -8.76 -1.94
C PRO A 258 -20.94 -9.44 -0.71
N LYS A 259 -19.83 -10.17 -0.89
CA LYS A 259 -19.01 -10.72 0.21
C LYS A 259 -17.68 -9.97 0.43
N HIS A 260 -17.37 -8.94 -0.36
CA HIS A 260 -16.17 -8.13 -0.16
C HIS A 260 -16.20 -7.49 1.26
N PRO A 261 -15.11 -7.50 2.05
CA PRO A 261 -15.24 -7.24 3.49
C PRO A 261 -15.59 -5.79 3.85
N ASN A 262 -15.40 -4.82 2.95
CA ASN A 262 -15.91 -3.46 3.15
C ASN A 262 -17.42 -3.37 2.89
N ASN A 263 -17.96 -4.18 1.98
CA ASN A 263 -19.39 -4.20 1.64
C ASN A 263 -20.20 -5.00 2.68
N ALA A 264 -19.59 -6.05 3.24
CA ALA A 264 -20.19 -6.87 4.29
C ALA A 264 -20.45 -6.10 5.60
N LYS A 265 -19.56 -5.15 5.97
CA LYS A 265 -19.70 -4.33 7.18
C LYS A 265 -20.98 -3.48 7.16
N ASN A 266 -21.34 -2.93 6.00
CA ASN A 266 -22.48 -2.02 5.85
C ASN A 266 -23.85 -2.71 5.96
N LYS A 267 -23.91 -4.04 6.12
CA LYS A 267 -25.16 -4.76 6.44
C LYS A 267 -25.59 -4.61 7.89
N ASN A 268 -24.66 -4.24 8.79
CA ASN A 268 -24.96 -3.80 10.14
C ASN A 268 -25.17 -2.28 10.16
N GLY A 269 -26.24 -1.81 9.52
CA GLY A 269 -26.75 -0.46 9.79
C GLY A 269 -27.15 -0.31 11.27
N PRO A 270 -27.33 0.92 11.78
CA PRO A 270 -27.90 1.11 13.11
C PRO A 270 -29.23 0.36 13.21
N LYS A 271 -29.39 -0.51 14.23
CA LYS A 271 -30.68 -1.13 14.51
C LYS A 271 -31.71 0.01 14.68
N PRO A 272 -32.92 -0.08 14.10
CA PRO A 272 -33.95 0.92 14.35
C PRO A 272 -34.19 1.00 15.86
N ASN A 273 -33.92 2.17 16.43
CA ASN A 273 -34.00 2.36 17.86
C ASN A 273 -35.47 2.55 18.26
N ASN A 274 -36.16 1.43 18.45
CA ASN A 274 -37.56 1.38 18.88
C ASN A 274 -37.72 1.80 20.35
N ASN A 275 -37.31 3.03 20.67
CA ASN A 275 -37.62 3.71 21.92
C ASN A 275 -39.02 4.32 21.80
N PRO A 276 -40.03 3.89 22.57
CA PRO A 276 -41.43 4.33 22.39
C PRO A 276 -41.70 5.82 22.65
N ASN A 277 -40.76 6.54 23.27
CA ASN A 277 -41.02 7.82 23.94
C ASN A 277 -40.54 9.08 23.17
N ASN A 278 -40.71 9.13 21.84
CA ASN A 278 -40.58 10.41 21.12
C ASN A 278 -41.76 10.71 20.18
N LYS A 279 -42.90 11.10 20.77
CA LYS A 279 -44.02 11.70 20.05
C LYS A 279 -43.79 13.21 19.90
N LYS A 280 -43.28 13.67 18.74
CA LYS A 280 -43.71 14.88 17.98
C LYS A 280 -42.65 15.37 16.98
N SER A 281 -42.90 15.13 15.70
CA SER A 281 -42.79 16.15 14.64
C SER A 281 -43.61 15.71 13.43
N VAL A 282 -44.31 16.66 12.80
CA VAL A 282 -45.21 16.39 11.66
C VAL A 282 -44.40 16.45 10.36
N PRO A 283 -44.62 15.57 9.37
CA PRO A 283 -44.00 15.70 8.05
C PRO A 283 -44.47 16.99 7.37
N GLN A 284 -43.56 17.95 7.12
CA GLN A 284 -43.87 19.02 6.17
C GLN A 284 -43.85 18.46 4.74
N ALA A 285 -44.85 18.83 3.94
CA ALA A 285 -44.92 18.45 2.54
C ALA A 285 -43.72 19.03 1.75
N PRO A 286 -43.22 18.32 0.72
CA PRO A 286 -42.15 18.84 -0.13
C PRO A 286 -42.61 20.10 -0.86
N ARG A 287 -41.82 21.18 -0.76
CA ARG A 287 -42.04 22.40 -1.55
C ARG A 287 -41.83 22.09 -3.05
N PRO A 288 -42.65 22.64 -3.96
CA PRO A 288 -42.50 22.38 -5.39
C PRO A 288 -41.19 22.99 -5.91
N ILE A 289 -40.32 22.15 -6.48
CA ILE A 289 -39.15 22.63 -7.22
C ILE A 289 -39.65 23.14 -8.58
N ILE A 290 -39.56 24.45 -8.79
CA ILE A 290 -39.98 25.10 -10.03
C ILE A 290 -39.10 24.60 -11.18
N SER A 291 -39.73 24.03 -12.20
CA SER A 291 -39.06 23.46 -13.36
C SER A 291 -38.50 24.54 -14.30
N LYS A 292 -37.20 24.51 -14.56
CA LYS A 292 -36.61 24.99 -15.82
C LYS A 292 -35.99 23.82 -16.55
N ALA A 293 -36.76 23.22 -17.46
CA ALA A 293 -36.28 22.12 -18.27
C ALA A 293 -35.45 22.62 -19.45
N ARG A 294 -34.37 21.89 -19.79
CA ARG A 294 -33.98 21.71 -21.19
C ARG A 294 -34.01 20.22 -21.48
N LYS A 295 -34.95 19.79 -22.32
CA LYS A 295 -35.06 18.38 -22.75
C LYS A 295 -33.82 18.03 -23.56
N VAL A 296 -33.12 16.96 -23.19
CA VAL A 296 -32.17 16.28 -24.08
C VAL A 296 -32.94 15.15 -24.75
N SER A 297 -32.92 15.10 -26.08
CA SER A 297 -33.59 14.06 -26.87
C SER A 297 -32.76 12.77 -26.89
N PRO A 298 -33.34 11.59 -26.57
CA PRO A 298 -32.63 10.32 -26.59
C PRO A 298 -32.55 9.76 -28.03
N ASN A 299 -31.73 10.37 -28.90
CA ASN A 299 -31.47 9.84 -30.24
C ASN A 299 -30.17 10.37 -30.90
N LEU A 300 -29.04 10.31 -30.19
CA LEU A 300 -27.73 10.51 -30.80
C LEU A 300 -26.87 9.24 -30.63
N ASP A 301 -27.09 8.29 -31.53
CA ASP A 301 -26.23 7.12 -31.72
C ASP A 301 -24.93 7.55 -32.42
N TYR A 302 -23.80 7.00 -31.97
CA TYR A 302 -22.45 7.31 -32.45
C TYR A 302 -22.28 6.92 -33.94
N SER A 303 -23.06 5.95 -34.42
CA SER A 303 -23.08 5.50 -35.83
C SER A 303 -23.33 6.64 -36.83
N LYS A 304 -24.15 7.63 -36.48
CA LYS A 304 -24.55 8.72 -37.39
C LYS A 304 -23.50 9.82 -37.56
N VAL A 305 -22.50 9.89 -36.69
CA VAL A 305 -21.40 10.86 -36.81
C VAL A 305 -20.42 10.43 -37.92
N VAL A 306 -20.23 9.12 -38.10
CA VAL A 306 -19.31 8.54 -39.09
C VAL A 306 -19.83 8.70 -40.52
N GLN A 307 -21.15 8.70 -40.72
CA GLN A 307 -21.80 8.68 -42.04
C GLN A 307 -21.72 10.00 -42.82
N ASN A 308 -21.40 11.12 -42.17
CA ASN A 308 -21.28 12.44 -42.81
C ASN A 308 -19.85 12.80 -43.27
N LEU A 309 -18.89 11.86 -43.18
CA LEU A 309 -17.59 12.01 -43.82
C LEU A 309 -17.71 11.66 -45.32
N ILE A 310 -17.84 12.69 -46.15
CA ILE A 310 -17.84 12.56 -47.61
C ILE A 310 -16.56 11.83 -48.06
N PRO A 311 -16.65 10.70 -48.79
CA PRO A 311 -15.48 10.05 -49.34
C PRO A 311 -14.72 11.00 -50.28
N ARG A 312 -13.42 11.20 -50.04
CA ARG A 312 -12.53 11.71 -51.08
C ARG A 312 -12.38 10.63 -52.14
N GLU A 313 -12.62 10.98 -53.40
CA GLU A 313 -12.37 10.05 -54.50
C GLU A 313 -10.88 9.71 -54.58
N HIS A 314 -10.58 8.40 -54.67
CA HIS A 314 -9.22 7.90 -54.88
C HIS A 314 -8.82 8.08 -56.35
N VAL A 315 -8.38 9.29 -56.70
CA VAL A 315 -7.62 9.50 -57.95
C VAL A 315 -6.35 8.67 -57.86
N SER A 316 -6.22 7.67 -58.74
CA SER A 316 -5.08 6.77 -58.75
C SER A 316 -3.82 7.50 -59.23
N PRO A 317 -2.66 7.35 -58.56
CA PRO A 317 -1.41 7.94 -59.04
C PRO A 317 -0.97 7.26 -60.36
N PRO A 318 -0.27 7.98 -61.26
CA PRO A 318 0.24 7.40 -62.49
C PRO A 318 1.33 6.34 -62.22
N PRO A 319 1.48 5.32 -63.09
CA PRO A 319 2.44 4.25 -62.89
C PRO A 319 3.89 4.76 -62.97
N LEU A 320 4.72 4.37 -62.00
CA LEU A 320 6.15 4.65 -62.00
C LEU A 320 6.86 3.74 -63.02
N LEU A 321 7.70 4.35 -63.87
CA LEU A 321 8.56 3.63 -64.81
C LEU A 321 9.60 2.78 -64.05
N SER A 322 9.72 1.50 -64.43
CA SER A 322 10.68 0.57 -63.84
C SER A 322 12.13 0.92 -64.21
N PRO A 323 13.09 0.94 -63.25
CA PRO A 323 14.49 1.20 -63.52
C PRO A 323 15.15 0.06 -64.33
N PRO A 324 16.27 0.31 -65.03
CA PRO A 324 16.92 -0.67 -65.91
C PRO A 324 17.54 -1.84 -65.14
N LEU A 325 17.59 -2.99 -65.81
CA LEU A 325 18.10 -4.26 -65.27
C LEU A 325 19.60 -4.18 -64.94
N HIS A 326 19.97 -4.46 -63.69
CA HIS A 326 21.36 -4.71 -63.34
C HIS A 326 21.84 -6.07 -63.88
N ARG A 327 23.01 -6.04 -64.52
CA ARG A 327 23.69 -7.18 -65.13
C ARG A 327 24.11 -8.22 -64.07
N PRO A 328 23.91 -9.53 -64.29
CA PRO A 328 24.27 -10.55 -63.31
C PRO A 328 25.79 -10.62 -63.10
N LEU A 329 26.20 -10.77 -61.83
CA LEU A 329 27.60 -11.00 -61.45
C LEU A 329 27.99 -12.46 -61.76
N VAL A 330 29.09 -12.62 -62.48
CA VAL A 330 29.63 -13.93 -62.88
C VAL A 330 30.29 -14.59 -61.67
N LYS A 331 29.88 -15.83 -61.34
CA LYS A 331 30.67 -16.70 -60.46
C LYS A 331 31.91 -17.18 -61.21
N MET A 332 33.09 -17.00 -60.64
CA MET A 332 34.28 -17.77 -61.02
C MET A 332 34.40 -19.03 -60.14
N PRO A 333 34.95 -20.14 -60.65
CA PRO A 333 34.89 -21.46 -60.01
C PRO A 333 36.14 -21.81 -59.18
N ALA A 334 35.99 -22.86 -58.37
CA ALA A 334 36.98 -23.54 -57.52
C ALA A 334 37.52 -22.69 -56.35
#